data_AF-A0A352J1Q6-F1
#
_entry.id   AF-A0A352J1Q6-F1
#
_cell.length_a   1.000
_cell.length_b   1.000
_cell.length_c   1.000
_cell.angle_alpha   90.00
_cell.angle_beta   90.00
_cell.angle_gamma   90.00
#
_symmetry.space_group_name_H-M   'P 1'
#
loop_
_entity.id
_entity.type
_entity.pdbx_description
1 polymer ?
#
loop_
_entity_poly.entity_id
_entity_poly.type
_entity_poly.pdbx_seq_one_letter_code
_entity_poly.pdbx_strand_id
1 'polypeptide(L)'
;MLKNIYLLFITVIICTGCSTKQPEYTFGVKPDTKEDASGAAVKLIGQLQARKDTVHITVKITKGRYDFYPDSAFTREYYISNHDQDNPKKVGFALENLQNVTIDGQGSEFVFHGRMIPFAILKGQNITLKNFSVDFELPALRQLNILEVNPGKDELLAEIYPGGNYRIDTEKLVLLGEGYEVTPQGSMAFRPDKRLTYIRRDVSFNPLSVTEASPDVLRIKGWEQIKLTTPGERYVLRSWKRPTPGVFISECTNTVLENVKVHYAEGMGLLAQMSENITLDRFSVCLKGE
;
A
#
# COMPACT_ATOMS: atom_id res chain seq x y z
N MET A 1 -74.65 47.60 21.49
CA MET A 1 -73.22 47.27 21.45
C MET A 1 -73.07 45.75 21.34
N LEU A 2 -72.90 45.22 20.13
CA LEU A 2 -72.59 43.80 19.89
C LEU A 2 -71.08 43.62 19.94
N LYS A 3 -70.60 42.71 20.80
CA LYS A 3 -69.19 42.29 20.87
C LYS A 3 -69.00 41.05 19.99
N ASN A 4 -68.31 41.21 18.86
CA ASN A 4 -67.87 40.09 18.02
C ASN A 4 -66.67 39.42 18.69
N ILE A 5 -66.79 38.13 18.99
CA ILE A 5 -65.69 37.26 19.43
C ILE A 5 -65.19 36.51 18.20
N TYR A 6 -63.97 36.83 17.75
CA TYR A 6 -63.29 36.06 16.72
C TYR A 6 -62.49 34.94 17.38
N LEU A 7 -62.86 33.69 17.10
CA LEU A 7 -62.14 32.50 17.53
C LEU A 7 -61.08 32.16 16.46
N LEU A 8 -59.81 32.35 16.80
CA LEU A 8 -58.67 32.04 15.92
C LEU A 8 -58.34 30.55 16.06
N PHE A 9 -58.61 29.76 15.02
CA PHE A 9 -58.20 28.35 14.95
C PHE A 9 -56.71 28.27 14.56
N ILE A 10 -55.86 27.87 15.50
CA ILE A 10 -54.44 27.58 15.25
C ILE A 10 -54.33 26.09 14.90
N THR A 11 -54.17 25.78 13.63
CA THR A 11 -53.90 24.42 13.15
C THR A 11 -52.43 24.10 13.35
N VAL A 12 -52.11 23.29 14.36
CA VAL A 12 -50.76 22.77 14.60
C VAL A 12 -50.50 21.65 13.60
N ILE A 13 -49.71 21.94 12.56
CA ILE A 13 -49.22 20.93 11.62
C ILE A 13 -48.05 20.20 12.31
N ILE A 14 -48.33 19.01 12.82
CA ILE A 14 -47.30 18.10 13.33
C ILE A 14 -46.62 17.46 12.12
N CYS A 15 -45.50 18.05 11.67
CA CYS A 15 -44.60 17.41 10.73
C CYS A 15 -43.93 16.21 11.42
N THR A 16 -44.53 15.04 11.31
CA THR A 16 -43.83 13.77 11.58
C THR A 16 -42.75 13.60 10.52
N GLY A 17 -41.54 14.07 10.81
CA GLY A 17 -40.37 13.77 10.00
C GLY A 17 -40.11 12.28 10.03
N CYS A 18 -40.42 11.60 8.93
CA CYS A 18 -40.05 10.20 8.74
C CYS A 18 -38.53 10.15 8.62
N SER A 19 -37.83 9.91 9.74
CA SER A 19 -36.41 9.62 9.74
C SER A 19 -36.22 8.24 9.12
N THR A 20 -36.03 8.20 7.80
CA THR A 20 -35.48 7.02 7.15
C THR A 20 -34.06 6.86 7.68
N LYS A 21 -33.84 5.84 8.52
CA LYS A 21 -32.48 5.45 8.93
C LYS A 21 -31.68 5.20 7.66
N GLN A 22 -30.65 6.00 7.43
CA GLN A 22 -29.71 5.77 6.34
C GLN A 22 -29.08 4.38 6.53
N PRO A 23 -28.91 3.59 5.46
CA PRO A 23 -28.23 2.31 5.56
C PRO A 23 -26.82 2.51 6.10
N GLU A 24 -26.46 1.73 7.11
CA GLU A 24 -25.13 1.74 7.71
C GLU A 24 -24.21 0.82 6.89
N TYR A 25 -23.14 1.37 6.34
CA TYR A 25 -22.12 0.61 5.61
C TYR A 25 -20.95 0.34 6.55
N THR A 26 -20.78 -0.92 6.93
CA THR A 26 -19.74 -1.34 7.88
C THR A 26 -18.76 -2.30 7.22
N PHE A 27 -17.49 -2.20 7.54
CA PHE A 27 -16.48 -3.18 7.11
C PHE A 27 -16.72 -4.56 7.74
N GLY A 28 -17.19 -4.61 9.00
CA GLY A 28 -17.70 -5.84 9.62
C GLY A 28 -16.64 -6.89 9.96
N VAL A 29 -15.35 -6.52 9.99
CA VAL A 29 -14.23 -7.40 10.35
C VAL A 29 -13.65 -6.96 11.70
N LYS A 30 -13.35 -7.95 12.55
CA LYS A 30 -12.63 -7.72 13.80
C LYS A 30 -11.15 -7.46 13.49
N PRO A 31 -10.55 -6.37 13.99
CA PRO A 31 -9.13 -6.12 13.79
C PRO A 31 -8.26 -7.10 14.60
N ASP A 32 -6.97 -7.11 14.30
CA ASP A 32 -5.90 -7.78 15.05
C ASP A 32 -6.03 -9.32 15.10
N THR A 33 -6.70 -9.91 14.10
CA THR A 33 -6.87 -11.38 13.99
C THR A 33 -5.89 -12.04 13.03
N LYS A 34 -5.27 -11.27 12.12
CA LYS A 34 -4.53 -11.76 10.95
C LYS A 34 -5.36 -12.61 9.96
N GLU A 35 -6.67 -12.65 10.14
CA GLU A 35 -7.57 -13.30 9.19
C GLU A 35 -7.75 -12.43 7.95
N ASP A 36 -8.03 -13.08 6.81
CA ASP A 36 -8.18 -12.42 5.53
C ASP A 36 -9.40 -11.48 5.51
N ALA A 37 -9.12 -10.17 5.43
CA ALA A 37 -10.12 -9.12 5.34
C ALA A 37 -10.49 -8.75 3.89
N SER A 38 -9.85 -9.32 2.87
CA SER A 38 -10.10 -9.01 1.45
C SER A 38 -11.55 -9.24 1.05
N GLY A 39 -12.16 -10.35 1.48
CA GLY A 39 -13.56 -10.65 1.17
C GLY A 39 -14.54 -9.60 1.73
N ALA A 40 -14.22 -9.00 2.89
CA ALA A 40 -15.02 -7.93 3.46
C ALA A 40 -14.88 -6.61 2.69
N ALA A 41 -13.68 -6.29 2.20
CA ALA A 41 -13.48 -5.16 1.30
C ALA A 41 -14.30 -5.34 0.01
N VAL A 42 -14.28 -6.54 -0.57
CA VAL A 42 -15.11 -6.86 -1.74
C VAL A 42 -16.59 -6.64 -1.48
N LYS A 43 -17.10 -7.16 -0.36
CA LYS A 43 -18.51 -7.01 0.03
C LYS A 43 -18.88 -5.54 0.25
N LEU A 44 -18.08 -4.80 1.01
CA LEU A 44 -18.33 -3.40 1.34
C LEU A 44 -18.41 -2.53 0.07
N ILE A 45 -17.40 -2.65 -0.80
CA ILE A 45 -17.35 -1.87 -2.03
C ILE A 45 -18.52 -2.24 -2.96
N GLY A 46 -18.88 -3.52 -3.06
CA GLY A 46 -20.06 -3.95 -3.81
C GLY A 46 -21.37 -3.33 -3.28
N GLN A 47 -21.51 -3.20 -1.97
CA GLN A 47 -22.66 -2.51 -1.35
C GLN A 47 -22.68 -1.01 -1.68
N LEU A 48 -21.52 -0.35 -1.68
CA LEU A 48 -21.40 1.07 -2.05
C LEU A 48 -21.71 1.28 -3.54
N GLN A 49 -21.28 0.38 -4.42
CA GLN A 49 -21.54 0.43 -5.87
C GLN A 49 -23.00 0.17 -6.22
N ALA A 50 -23.71 -0.62 -5.42
CA ALA A 50 -25.14 -0.90 -5.62
C ALA A 50 -26.07 0.26 -5.25
N ARG A 51 -25.53 1.35 -4.71
CA ARG A 51 -26.31 2.54 -4.32
C ARG A 51 -26.89 3.24 -5.54
N LYS A 52 -28.07 3.80 -5.36
CA LYS A 52 -28.76 4.61 -6.38
C LYS A 52 -28.80 6.09 -6.04
N ASP A 53 -28.69 6.41 -4.76
CA ASP A 53 -28.58 7.78 -4.28
C ASP A 53 -27.14 8.28 -4.32
N THR A 54 -26.99 9.59 -4.16
CA THR A 54 -25.70 10.30 -4.17
C THR A 54 -25.36 10.90 -2.82
N VAL A 55 -26.03 10.47 -1.74
CA VAL A 55 -25.79 10.98 -0.39
C VAL A 55 -24.33 10.74 0.00
N HIS A 56 -23.72 11.66 0.75
CA HIS A 56 -22.37 11.43 1.23
C HIS A 56 -22.36 10.32 2.29
N ILE A 57 -21.55 9.29 2.08
CA ILE A 57 -21.40 8.16 3.01
C ILE A 57 -19.98 8.15 3.58
N THR A 58 -19.88 8.01 4.89
CA THR A 58 -18.62 7.74 5.58
C THR A 58 -18.63 6.32 6.13
N VAL A 59 -17.72 5.48 5.64
CA VAL A 59 -17.44 4.17 6.21
C VAL A 59 -16.32 4.31 7.22
N LYS A 60 -16.62 4.03 8.49
CA LYS A 60 -15.60 3.98 9.55
C LYS A 60 -15.13 2.56 9.74
N ILE A 61 -13.83 2.34 9.60
CA ILE A 61 -13.18 1.07 9.92
C ILE A 61 -12.56 1.24 11.30
N THR A 62 -13.01 0.44 12.26
CA THR A 62 -12.52 0.48 13.64
C THR A 62 -11.01 0.34 13.67
N LYS A 63 -10.34 1.14 14.50
CA LYS A 63 -8.88 1.09 14.65
C LYS A 63 -8.37 -0.34 14.93
N GLY A 64 -7.40 -0.77 14.14
CA GLY A 64 -6.53 -1.92 14.43
C GLY A 64 -5.81 -2.40 13.18
N ARG A 65 -5.20 -3.57 13.23
CA ARG A 65 -4.55 -4.19 12.06
C ARG A 65 -5.54 -5.04 11.27
N TYR A 66 -5.50 -4.93 9.94
CA TYR A 66 -6.23 -5.77 9.02
C TYR A 66 -5.30 -6.32 7.94
N ASP A 67 -5.41 -7.60 7.66
CA ASP A 67 -4.55 -8.32 6.73
C ASP A 67 -5.34 -8.69 5.46
N PHE A 68 -4.77 -8.44 4.29
CA PHE A 68 -5.43 -8.61 2.99
C PHE A 68 -4.63 -9.56 2.10
N TYR A 69 -5.29 -10.59 1.59
CA TYR A 69 -4.67 -11.62 0.76
C TYR A 69 -5.19 -11.63 -0.68
N PRO A 70 -4.37 -12.04 -1.68
CA PRO A 70 -4.74 -12.02 -3.10
C PRO A 70 -5.92 -12.92 -3.51
N ASP A 71 -6.16 -14.00 -2.77
CA ASP A 71 -7.11 -15.04 -3.16
C ASP A 71 -8.56 -14.59 -3.06
N SER A 72 -8.91 -13.86 -1.99
CA SER A 72 -10.25 -13.31 -1.77
C SER A 72 -10.39 -11.85 -2.23
N ALA A 73 -9.35 -11.27 -2.83
CA ALA A 73 -9.31 -9.89 -3.28
C ALA A 73 -9.95 -9.68 -4.65
N PHE A 74 -10.16 -8.41 -5.01
CA PHE A 74 -10.55 -8.07 -6.37
C PHE A 74 -9.47 -8.49 -7.36
N THR A 75 -9.92 -8.96 -8.53
CA THR A 75 -9.07 -9.19 -9.69
C THR A 75 -9.53 -8.24 -10.80
N ARG A 76 -8.60 -7.44 -11.34
CA ARG A 76 -8.91 -6.33 -12.24
C ARG A 76 -7.86 -6.17 -13.33
N GLU A 77 -8.29 -5.74 -14.51
CA GLU A 77 -7.39 -5.33 -15.56
C GLU A 77 -7.19 -3.81 -15.48
N TYR A 78 -5.99 -3.36 -15.11
CA TYR A 78 -5.65 -1.95 -14.99
C TYR A 78 -4.39 -1.63 -15.79
N TYR A 79 -4.47 -0.58 -16.60
CA TYR A 79 -3.34 0.00 -17.28
C TYR A 79 -2.86 1.23 -16.52
N ILE A 80 -1.67 1.11 -15.96
CA ILE A 80 -1.17 1.99 -14.92
C ILE A 80 0.09 2.69 -15.46
N SER A 81 0.01 4.00 -15.69
CA SER A 81 1.15 4.77 -16.19
C SER A 81 2.39 4.60 -15.29
N ASN A 82 3.57 4.53 -15.91
CA ASN A 82 4.87 4.37 -15.23
C ASN A 82 5.03 3.09 -14.37
N HIS A 83 4.15 2.11 -14.56
CA HIS A 83 4.17 0.80 -13.91
C HIS A 83 4.19 -0.33 -14.96
N ASP A 84 4.41 -1.55 -14.49
CA ASP A 84 4.33 -2.73 -15.34
C ASP A 84 2.87 -3.03 -15.70
N GLN A 85 2.65 -3.44 -16.95
CA GLN A 85 1.31 -3.70 -17.50
C GLN A 85 0.89 -5.18 -17.36
N ASP A 86 1.55 -5.93 -16.46
CA ASP A 86 1.16 -7.31 -16.13
C ASP A 86 -0.27 -7.30 -15.57
N ASN A 87 -1.13 -8.10 -16.18
CA ASN A 87 -2.54 -8.20 -15.82
C ASN A 87 -2.93 -9.69 -15.70
N PRO A 88 -3.94 -10.02 -14.87
CA PRO A 88 -4.72 -9.10 -14.05
C PRO A 88 -4.00 -8.68 -12.75
N LYS A 89 -4.36 -7.52 -12.20
CA LYS A 89 -3.94 -7.00 -10.89
C LYS A 89 -4.84 -7.53 -9.77
N LYS A 90 -4.24 -7.80 -8.61
CA LYS A 90 -4.94 -8.08 -7.35
C LYS A 90 -5.10 -6.79 -6.56
N VAL A 91 -6.29 -6.50 -6.03
CA VAL A 91 -6.61 -5.20 -5.45
C VAL A 91 -7.36 -5.36 -4.13
N GLY A 92 -6.90 -4.71 -3.06
CA GLY A 92 -7.57 -4.73 -1.76
C GLY A 92 -8.90 -3.98 -1.80
N PHE A 93 -8.84 -2.68 -2.10
CA PHE A 93 -10.01 -1.82 -2.26
C PHE A 93 -10.08 -1.27 -3.68
N ALA A 94 -11.01 -1.78 -4.50
CA ALA A 94 -11.26 -1.32 -5.87
C ALA A 94 -12.48 -0.36 -5.92
N LEU A 95 -12.28 0.91 -5.59
CA LEU A 95 -13.29 1.97 -5.57
C LEU A 95 -13.61 2.47 -6.99
N GLU A 96 -14.34 1.67 -7.75
CA GLU A 96 -14.70 1.97 -9.14
C GLU A 96 -16.10 2.58 -9.24
N ASN A 97 -16.26 3.68 -10.00
CA ASN A 97 -17.55 4.33 -10.29
C ASN A 97 -18.32 4.75 -9.02
N LEU A 98 -17.61 5.19 -7.98
CA LEU A 98 -18.21 5.66 -6.74
C LEU A 98 -18.26 7.19 -6.68
N GLN A 99 -19.25 7.72 -5.97
CA GLN A 99 -19.33 9.15 -5.68
C GLN A 99 -19.71 9.44 -4.23
N ASN A 100 -19.15 10.53 -3.69
CA ASN A 100 -19.43 11.03 -2.33
C ASN A 100 -19.20 9.96 -1.25
N VAL A 101 -18.01 9.35 -1.25
CA VAL A 101 -17.62 8.30 -0.29
C VAL A 101 -16.36 8.70 0.47
N THR A 102 -16.42 8.57 1.79
CA THR A 102 -15.26 8.62 2.68
C THR A 102 -14.98 7.24 3.26
N ILE A 103 -13.76 6.73 3.10
CA ILE A 103 -13.25 5.58 3.88
C ILE A 103 -12.34 6.14 4.96
N ASP A 104 -12.76 6.02 6.21
CA ASP A 104 -12.04 6.50 7.40
C ASP A 104 -11.52 5.32 8.21
N GLY A 105 -10.22 5.09 8.15
CA GLY A 105 -9.55 3.98 8.82
C GLY A 105 -9.38 4.15 10.33
N GLN A 106 -9.72 5.31 10.90
CA GLN A 106 -9.63 5.58 12.35
C GLN A 106 -8.25 5.28 12.98
N GLY A 107 -7.18 5.37 12.20
CA GLY A 107 -5.80 5.07 12.58
C GLY A 107 -5.42 3.59 12.44
N SER A 108 -6.11 2.84 11.58
CA SER A 108 -5.83 1.42 11.30
C SER A 108 -4.56 1.20 10.48
N GLU A 109 -4.00 0.01 10.62
CA GLU A 109 -2.93 -0.51 9.77
C GLU A 109 -3.52 -1.51 8.76
N PHE A 110 -3.37 -1.23 7.47
CA PHE A 110 -3.75 -2.16 6.41
C PHE A 110 -2.50 -2.84 5.86
N VAL A 111 -2.36 -4.13 6.13
CA VAL A 111 -1.21 -4.94 5.75
C VAL A 111 -1.58 -5.87 4.62
N PHE A 112 -0.83 -5.79 3.52
CA PHE A 112 -1.09 -6.57 2.32
C PHE A 112 -0.09 -7.71 2.18
N HIS A 113 -0.59 -8.84 1.69
CA HIS A 113 0.17 -10.05 1.47
C HIS A 113 0.40 -10.29 -0.02
N GLY A 114 1.62 -10.70 -0.36
CA GLY A 114 2.03 -10.90 -1.75
C GLY A 114 2.05 -9.61 -2.57
N ARG A 115 1.63 -9.70 -3.84
CA ARG A 115 1.65 -8.59 -4.79
C ARG A 115 0.23 -8.08 -5.05
N MET A 116 -0.11 -6.96 -4.41
CA MET A 116 -1.45 -6.36 -4.46
C MET A 116 -1.35 -4.84 -4.63
N ILE A 117 -2.39 -4.24 -5.19
CA ILE A 117 -2.66 -2.80 -5.11
C ILE A 117 -3.54 -2.57 -3.88
N PRO A 118 -3.07 -1.86 -2.84
CA PRO A 118 -3.85 -1.58 -1.64
C PRO A 118 -5.17 -0.86 -1.95
N PHE A 119 -5.09 0.29 -2.63
CA PHE A 119 -6.25 1.10 -3.02
C PHE A 119 -6.18 1.47 -4.50
N ALA A 120 -7.26 1.21 -5.23
CA ALA A 120 -7.48 1.71 -6.57
C ALA A 120 -8.79 2.51 -6.60
N ILE A 121 -8.74 3.77 -7.02
CA ILE A 121 -9.90 4.63 -7.22
C ILE A 121 -9.99 4.93 -8.71
N LEU A 122 -11.07 4.49 -9.34
CA LEU A 122 -11.27 4.67 -10.78
C LEU A 122 -12.64 5.28 -11.04
N LYS A 123 -12.69 6.31 -11.90
CA LYS A 123 -13.96 6.97 -12.28
C LYS A 123 -14.75 7.45 -11.06
N GLY A 124 -14.02 7.91 -10.04
CA GLY A 124 -14.57 8.34 -8.75
C GLY A 124 -14.80 9.85 -8.68
N GLN A 125 -15.83 10.28 -7.97
CA GLN A 125 -16.11 11.70 -7.73
C GLN A 125 -16.27 11.99 -6.23
N ASN A 126 -15.54 12.98 -5.70
CA ASN A 126 -15.60 13.34 -4.27
C ASN A 126 -15.30 12.14 -3.35
N ILE A 127 -14.13 11.52 -3.55
CA ILE A 127 -13.67 10.37 -2.77
C ILE A 127 -12.63 10.82 -1.74
N THR A 128 -12.83 10.43 -0.49
CA THR A 128 -11.86 10.69 0.60
C THR A 128 -11.38 9.37 1.19
N LEU A 129 -10.07 9.19 1.28
CA LEU A 129 -9.44 8.12 2.05
C LEU A 129 -8.67 8.78 3.21
N LYS A 130 -8.91 8.35 4.45
CA LYS A 130 -8.25 9.00 5.59
C LYS A 130 -7.95 8.12 6.78
N ASN A 131 -6.96 8.54 7.57
CA ASN A 131 -6.58 7.96 8.86
C ASN A 131 -6.23 6.46 8.79
N PHE A 132 -5.24 6.09 8.00
CA PHE A 132 -4.70 4.73 8.01
C PHE A 132 -3.26 4.69 7.50
N SER A 133 -2.60 3.56 7.73
CA SER A 133 -1.35 3.21 7.05
C SER A 133 -1.54 2.03 6.10
N VAL A 134 -0.69 1.97 5.08
CA VAL A 134 -0.54 0.85 4.14
C VAL A 134 0.86 0.30 4.29
N ASP A 135 0.98 -1.02 4.45
CA ASP A 135 2.25 -1.74 4.47
C ASP A 135 2.10 -3.12 3.85
N PHE A 136 3.21 -3.82 3.66
CA PHE A 136 3.23 -5.21 3.20
C PHE A 136 3.93 -6.08 4.23
N GLU A 137 3.39 -7.28 4.47
CA GLU A 137 3.99 -8.21 5.44
C GLU A 137 5.43 -8.56 5.06
N LEU A 138 5.68 -8.74 3.76
CA LEU A 138 7.00 -8.98 3.20
C LEU A 138 7.24 -8.10 1.97
N PRO A 139 8.08 -7.05 2.06
CA PRO A 139 8.41 -6.23 0.91
C PRO A 139 9.14 -7.05 -0.17
N ALA A 140 8.95 -6.73 -1.45
CA ALA A 140 9.60 -7.46 -2.56
C ALA A 140 11.08 -7.10 -2.76
N LEU A 141 11.57 -6.05 -2.10
CA LEU A 141 13.00 -5.73 -2.01
C LEU A 141 13.65 -6.44 -0.82
N ARG A 142 14.98 -6.54 -0.85
CA ARG A 142 15.79 -6.88 0.33
C ARG A 142 16.84 -5.83 0.58
N GLN A 143 17.36 -5.82 1.79
CA GLN A 143 18.51 -5.04 2.17
C GLN A 143 19.65 -6.00 2.53
N LEU A 144 20.87 -5.62 2.18
CA LEU A 144 22.09 -6.25 2.68
C LEU A 144 22.71 -5.30 3.69
N ASN A 145 22.94 -5.74 4.91
CA ASN A 145 23.76 -5.06 5.90
C ASN A 145 25.18 -5.64 5.84
N ILE A 146 26.15 -4.83 5.45
CA ILE A 146 27.51 -5.32 5.19
C ILE A 146 28.22 -5.56 6.52
N LEU A 147 28.67 -6.79 6.75
CA LEU A 147 29.35 -7.20 7.98
C LEU A 147 30.87 -7.12 7.83
N GLU A 148 31.39 -7.67 6.74
CA GLU A 148 32.83 -7.74 6.45
C GLU A 148 33.09 -7.53 4.96
N VAL A 149 34.24 -6.94 4.64
CA VAL A 149 34.70 -6.76 3.26
C VAL A 149 36.14 -7.21 3.15
N ASN A 150 36.44 -8.07 2.18
CA ASN A 150 37.78 -8.54 1.87
C ASN A 150 38.11 -8.27 0.39
N PRO A 151 38.64 -7.08 0.05
CA PRO A 151 38.97 -6.72 -1.32
C PRO A 151 40.05 -7.62 -1.93
N GLY A 152 40.95 -8.18 -1.13
CA GLY A 152 42.02 -9.08 -1.60
C GLY A 152 41.50 -10.43 -2.08
N LYS A 153 40.34 -10.88 -1.57
CA LYS A 153 39.63 -12.08 -2.04
C LYS A 153 38.47 -11.78 -2.97
N ASP A 154 38.25 -10.51 -3.29
CA ASP A 154 37.09 -10.00 -4.03
C ASP A 154 35.77 -10.55 -3.45
N GLU A 155 35.63 -10.42 -2.12
CA GLU A 155 34.55 -11.02 -1.34
C GLU A 155 34.01 -10.06 -0.26
N LEU A 156 32.73 -10.17 0.07
CA LEU A 156 32.14 -9.59 1.29
C LEU A 156 31.16 -10.56 1.97
N LEU A 157 30.90 -10.31 3.26
CA LEU A 157 29.81 -10.91 4.02
C LEU A 157 28.73 -9.87 4.29
N ALA A 158 27.47 -10.25 4.09
CA ALA A 158 26.34 -9.38 4.36
C ALA A 158 25.16 -10.14 4.95
N GLU A 159 24.53 -9.55 5.96
CA GLU A 159 23.26 -10.01 6.51
C GLU A 159 22.10 -9.53 5.63
N ILE A 160 21.19 -10.42 5.23
CA ILE A 160 20.02 -10.06 4.42
C ILE A 160 18.79 -9.74 5.29
N TYR A 161 18.05 -8.70 4.93
CA TYR A 161 16.84 -8.27 5.63
C TYR A 161 15.69 -7.91 4.66
N PRO A 162 14.43 -8.30 4.94
CA PRO A 162 14.05 -9.32 5.93
C PRO A 162 14.66 -10.69 5.62
N GLY A 163 15.01 -11.43 6.67
CA GLY A 163 15.58 -12.78 6.56
C GLY A 163 14.54 -13.85 6.18
N GLY A 164 15.01 -15.08 5.99
CA GLY A 164 14.21 -16.31 5.87
C GLY A 164 13.45 -16.52 4.56
N ASN A 165 13.37 -15.53 3.68
CA ASN A 165 12.56 -15.57 2.45
C ASN A 165 13.41 -15.36 1.19
N TYR A 166 14.36 -16.26 0.97
CA TYR A 166 15.19 -16.32 -0.23
C TYR A 166 15.68 -17.76 -0.47
N ARG A 167 16.23 -18.01 -1.65
CA ARG A 167 17.04 -19.19 -1.95
C ARG A 167 18.25 -18.82 -2.80
N ILE A 168 19.18 -19.75 -2.91
CA ILE A 168 20.36 -19.62 -3.76
C ILE A 168 20.29 -20.72 -4.82
N ASP A 169 20.02 -20.30 -6.07
CA ASP A 169 19.94 -21.20 -7.22
C ASP A 169 21.20 -21.00 -8.07
N THR A 170 22.03 -22.05 -8.20
CA THR A 170 23.27 -22.00 -9.00
C THR A 170 24.10 -20.75 -8.69
N GLU A 171 24.36 -20.52 -7.40
CA GLU A 171 25.10 -19.36 -6.87
C GLU A 171 24.47 -17.98 -7.14
N LYS A 172 23.19 -17.92 -7.48
CA LYS A 172 22.44 -16.66 -7.64
C LYS A 172 21.36 -16.53 -6.56
N LEU A 173 21.28 -15.34 -5.98
CA LEU A 173 20.24 -15.00 -5.01
C LEU A 173 18.89 -14.86 -5.70
N VAL A 174 17.88 -15.56 -5.19
CA VAL A 174 16.47 -15.43 -5.58
C VAL A 174 15.67 -15.07 -4.33
N LEU A 175 15.04 -13.91 -4.34
CA LEU A 175 14.15 -13.45 -3.27
C LEU A 175 12.78 -14.08 -3.44
N LEU A 176 12.21 -14.55 -2.33
CA LEU A 176 10.92 -15.23 -2.32
C LEU A 176 9.90 -14.38 -1.57
N GLY A 177 8.64 -14.51 -1.96
CA GLY A 177 7.51 -14.01 -1.20
C GLY A 177 6.21 -14.66 -1.66
N GLU A 178 5.10 -14.25 -1.07
CA GLU A 178 3.78 -14.81 -1.38
C GLU A 178 3.38 -14.49 -2.83
N GLY A 179 3.45 -15.49 -3.71
CA GLY A 179 3.07 -15.34 -5.12
C GLY A 179 4.08 -14.60 -6.00
N TYR A 180 5.31 -14.38 -5.53
CA TYR A 180 6.37 -13.81 -6.35
C TYR A 180 7.75 -14.39 -6.06
N GLU A 181 8.59 -14.38 -7.09
CA GLU A 181 10.03 -14.58 -6.98
C GLU A 181 10.72 -13.43 -7.70
N VAL A 182 11.82 -12.96 -7.12
CA VAL A 182 12.58 -11.83 -7.63
C VAL A 182 14.07 -12.17 -7.64
N THR A 183 14.67 -12.18 -8.82
CA THR A 183 16.12 -12.05 -8.94
C THR A 183 16.47 -10.57 -8.87
N PRO A 184 17.21 -10.11 -7.85
CA PRO A 184 17.59 -8.71 -7.74
C PRO A 184 18.57 -8.35 -8.87
N GLN A 185 18.32 -7.22 -9.51
CA GLN A 185 19.10 -6.71 -10.65
C GLN A 185 19.80 -5.41 -10.32
N GLY A 186 19.18 -4.56 -9.49
CA GLY A 186 19.71 -3.28 -9.08
C GLY A 186 20.07 -3.26 -7.60
N SER A 187 21.03 -2.42 -7.26
CA SER A 187 21.47 -2.16 -5.89
C SER A 187 21.70 -0.67 -5.67
N MET A 188 21.37 -0.20 -4.48
CA MET A 188 21.55 1.20 -4.06
C MET A 188 22.20 1.23 -2.67
N ALA A 189 23.29 1.98 -2.54
CA ALA A 189 24.09 2.05 -1.31
C ALA A 189 23.56 3.11 -0.33
N PHE A 190 23.52 2.73 0.95
CA PHE A 190 23.18 3.59 2.07
C PHE A 190 24.26 3.47 3.14
N ARG A 191 24.50 4.57 3.84
CA ARG A 191 25.40 4.63 4.99
C ARG A 191 24.77 3.94 6.21
N PRO A 192 25.55 3.68 7.27
CA PRO A 192 25.03 3.16 8.53
C PRO A 192 23.90 4.00 9.15
N ASP A 193 23.86 5.31 8.87
CA ASP A 193 22.81 6.22 9.33
C ASP A 193 21.57 6.27 8.42
N LYS A 194 21.45 5.32 7.49
CA LYS A 194 20.32 5.15 6.54
C LYS A 194 20.17 6.27 5.51
N ARG A 195 21.18 7.13 5.33
CA ARG A 195 21.22 8.12 4.24
C ARG A 195 21.93 7.56 3.02
N LEU A 196 21.59 8.05 1.83
CA LEU A 196 22.29 7.68 0.59
C LEU A 196 23.80 7.86 0.74
N THR A 197 24.58 6.89 0.29
CA THR A 197 26.04 6.99 0.31
C THR A 197 26.50 8.06 -0.70
N TYR A 198 27.31 9.01 -0.24
CA TYR A 198 27.76 10.16 -1.03
C TYR A 198 28.54 9.70 -2.29
N ILE A 199 28.19 10.25 -3.46
CA ILE A 199 28.79 9.92 -4.77
C ILE A 199 28.68 8.41 -5.10
N ARG A 200 27.66 7.71 -4.55
CA ARG A 200 27.34 6.34 -4.98
C ARG A 200 26.08 6.37 -5.84
N ARG A 201 26.25 5.96 -7.09
CA ARG A 201 25.16 5.73 -8.03
C ARG A 201 24.48 4.39 -7.76
N ASP A 202 23.29 4.23 -8.30
CA ASP A 202 22.67 2.92 -8.46
C ASP A 202 23.52 2.07 -9.41
N VAL A 203 23.69 0.80 -9.05
CA VAL A 203 24.55 -0.15 -9.77
C VAL A 203 23.90 -1.52 -9.86
N SER A 204 24.34 -2.32 -10.82
CA SER A 204 23.82 -3.67 -10.98
C SER A 204 24.23 -4.56 -9.81
N PHE A 205 23.28 -5.35 -9.32
CA PHE A 205 23.57 -6.48 -8.46
C PHE A 205 23.84 -7.71 -9.34
N ASN A 206 25.10 -7.92 -9.70
CA ASN A 206 25.51 -9.07 -10.51
C ASN A 206 26.83 -9.67 -9.98
N PRO A 207 26.84 -10.22 -8.74
CA PRO A 207 27.99 -10.95 -8.24
C PRO A 207 28.28 -12.19 -9.10
N LEU A 208 29.55 -12.61 -9.12
CA LEU A 208 29.92 -13.89 -9.71
C LEU A 208 29.28 -15.06 -8.96
N SER A 209 29.29 -15.02 -7.63
CA SER A 209 28.71 -16.06 -6.77
C SER A 209 28.12 -15.46 -5.49
N VAL A 210 26.97 -16.00 -5.09
CA VAL A 210 26.34 -15.83 -3.78
C VAL A 210 26.20 -17.20 -3.15
N THR A 211 26.65 -17.33 -1.90
CA THR A 211 26.50 -18.54 -1.08
C THR A 211 26.06 -18.16 0.32
N GLU A 212 25.47 -19.08 1.06
CA GLU A 212 25.09 -18.86 2.46
C GLU A 212 26.25 -19.28 3.36
N ALA A 213 26.75 -18.35 4.19
CA ALA A 213 27.81 -18.60 5.15
C ALA A 213 27.26 -19.10 6.50
N SER A 214 26.10 -18.57 6.89
CA SER A 214 25.27 -18.97 8.02
C SER A 214 23.84 -18.46 7.75
N PRO A 215 22.80 -18.86 8.52
CA PRO A 215 21.44 -18.39 8.29
C PRO A 215 21.37 -16.86 8.14
N ASP A 216 20.77 -16.40 7.05
CA ASP A 216 20.62 -14.99 6.67
C ASP A 216 21.92 -14.20 6.44
N VAL A 217 23.09 -14.86 6.43
CA VAL A 217 24.38 -14.24 6.13
C VAL A 217 24.93 -14.78 4.82
N LEU A 218 24.96 -13.90 3.83
CA LEU A 218 25.41 -14.19 2.47
C LEU A 218 26.89 -13.87 2.31
N ARG A 219 27.61 -14.78 1.69
CA ARG A 219 28.94 -14.56 1.13
C ARG A 219 28.81 -14.23 -0.34
N ILE A 220 29.23 -13.02 -0.71
CA ILE A 220 29.10 -12.46 -2.05
C ILE A 220 30.50 -12.27 -2.63
N LYS A 221 30.76 -12.86 -3.81
CA LYS A 221 32.05 -12.81 -4.51
C LYS A 221 31.93 -12.17 -5.87
N GLY A 222 32.99 -11.48 -6.30
CA GLY A 222 33.09 -10.96 -7.66
C GLY A 222 32.07 -9.88 -7.99
N TRP A 223 31.67 -9.10 -6.99
CA TRP A 223 30.75 -7.99 -7.19
C TRP A 223 31.53 -6.68 -7.23
N GLU A 224 31.28 -5.88 -8.28
CA GLU A 224 32.03 -4.63 -8.51
C GLU A 224 32.05 -3.65 -7.33
N GLN A 225 31.05 -3.73 -6.44
CA GLN A 225 30.95 -2.83 -5.29
C GLN A 225 31.91 -3.19 -4.15
N ILE A 226 32.47 -4.40 -4.11
CA ILE A 226 33.32 -4.88 -3.00
C ILE A 226 34.48 -3.90 -2.70
N LYS A 227 35.10 -3.32 -3.74
CA LYS A 227 36.22 -2.38 -3.59
C LYS A 227 35.83 -1.00 -3.07
N LEU A 228 34.54 -0.67 -3.09
CA LEU A 228 34.00 0.63 -2.74
C LEU A 228 33.20 0.59 -1.42
N THR A 229 32.91 -0.60 -0.92
CA THR A 229 32.03 -0.82 0.23
C THR A 229 32.82 -0.88 1.53
N THR A 230 32.22 -0.38 2.61
CA THR A 230 32.73 -0.53 3.97
C THR A 230 31.74 -1.29 4.88
N PRO A 231 32.20 -1.99 5.93
CA PRO A 231 31.33 -2.56 6.94
C PRO A 231 30.34 -1.54 7.54
N GLY A 232 29.10 -1.97 7.76
CA GLY A 232 27.99 -1.16 8.26
C GLY A 232 27.21 -0.41 7.18
N GLU A 233 27.73 -0.29 5.95
CA GLU A 233 26.91 0.16 4.81
C GLU A 233 25.77 -0.82 4.55
N ARG A 234 24.73 -0.32 3.88
CA ARG A 234 23.58 -1.11 3.47
C ARG A 234 23.36 -1.03 1.97
N TYR A 235 22.89 -2.10 1.37
CA TYR A 235 22.44 -2.10 -0.01
C TYR A 235 20.99 -2.51 -0.12
N VAL A 236 20.15 -1.66 -0.70
CA VAL A 236 18.81 -2.07 -1.13
C VAL A 236 18.94 -2.83 -2.44
N LEU A 237 18.47 -4.06 -2.50
CA LEU A 237 18.40 -4.93 -3.67
C LEU A 237 16.98 -4.90 -4.28
N ARG A 238 16.86 -4.70 -5.59
CA ARG A 238 15.56 -4.60 -6.29
C ARG A 238 15.57 -5.16 -7.70
N SER A 239 14.39 -5.39 -8.26
CA SER A 239 14.15 -5.91 -9.63
C SER A 239 13.92 -4.85 -10.71
N TRP A 240 13.82 -3.56 -10.34
CA TRP A 240 13.35 -2.44 -11.18
C TRP A 240 11.87 -2.48 -11.58
N LYS A 241 11.22 -3.63 -11.44
CA LYS A 241 9.79 -3.81 -11.67
C LYS A 241 8.97 -2.90 -10.76
N ARG A 242 7.82 -2.49 -11.26
CA ARG A 242 6.82 -1.66 -10.59
C ARG A 242 5.43 -2.24 -10.86
N PRO A 243 5.11 -3.44 -10.37
CA PRO A 243 3.85 -4.09 -10.69
C PRO A 243 2.64 -3.46 -9.99
N THR A 244 2.79 -2.91 -8.78
CA THR A 244 1.66 -2.42 -7.99
C THR A 244 1.99 -1.13 -7.20
N PRO A 245 1.32 0.00 -7.49
CA PRO A 245 1.42 1.19 -6.65
C PRO A 245 0.69 0.99 -5.30
N GLY A 246 0.99 1.84 -4.31
CA GLY A 246 0.29 1.86 -3.02
C GLY A 246 -1.14 2.39 -3.15
N VAL A 247 -1.30 3.55 -3.79
CA VAL A 247 -2.61 4.11 -4.13
C VAL A 247 -2.64 4.44 -5.62
N PHE A 248 -3.60 3.90 -6.36
CA PHE A 248 -3.83 4.19 -7.77
C PHE A 248 -5.09 5.04 -7.94
N ILE A 249 -5.00 6.17 -8.64
CA ILE A 249 -6.11 7.07 -8.94
C ILE A 249 -6.18 7.24 -10.46
N SER A 250 -7.32 6.93 -11.09
CA SER A 250 -7.51 7.11 -12.53
C SER A 250 -8.88 7.69 -12.84
N GLU A 251 -8.95 8.67 -13.75
CA GLU A 251 -10.22 9.24 -14.22
C GLU A 251 -11.10 9.78 -13.09
N CYS A 252 -10.49 10.34 -12.03
CA CYS A 252 -11.21 10.82 -10.85
C CYS A 252 -11.32 12.36 -10.81
N THR A 253 -12.31 12.85 -10.09
CA THR A 253 -12.48 14.28 -9.77
C THR A 253 -12.68 14.46 -8.28
N ASN A 254 -11.91 15.38 -7.67
CA ASN A 254 -11.98 15.68 -6.23
C ASN A 254 -11.65 14.45 -5.37
N THR A 255 -10.37 14.07 -5.33
CA THR A 255 -9.89 12.99 -4.46
C THR A 255 -9.05 13.55 -3.32
N VAL A 256 -9.35 13.16 -2.08
CA VAL A 256 -8.63 13.60 -0.88
C VAL A 256 -7.99 12.40 -0.20
N LEU A 257 -6.69 12.51 0.09
CA LEU A 257 -5.95 11.61 0.95
C LEU A 257 -5.53 12.39 2.19
N GLU A 258 -6.15 12.08 3.33
CA GLU A 258 -5.94 12.82 4.58
C GLU A 258 -5.33 11.91 5.65
N ASN A 259 -4.14 12.25 6.16
CA ASN A 259 -3.46 11.47 7.20
C ASN A 259 -3.32 9.98 6.80
N VAL A 260 -2.76 9.76 5.60
CA VAL A 260 -2.48 8.42 5.04
C VAL A 260 -0.98 8.20 4.96
N LYS A 261 -0.51 7.11 5.56
CA LYS A 261 0.90 6.70 5.49
C LYS A 261 1.07 5.50 4.55
N VAL A 262 2.05 5.54 3.67
CA VAL A 262 2.46 4.39 2.84
C VAL A 262 3.87 3.99 3.27
N HIS A 263 3.99 2.85 3.94
CA HIS A 263 5.26 2.32 4.41
C HIS A 263 6.02 1.57 3.33
N TYR A 264 5.29 0.84 2.49
CA TYR A 264 5.84 0.14 1.35
C TYR A 264 4.83 0.01 0.20
N ALA A 265 5.35 0.03 -1.03
CA ALA A 265 4.67 -0.39 -2.25
C ALA A 265 5.73 -0.90 -3.24
N GLU A 266 5.40 -1.93 -4.03
CA GLU A 266 6.27 -2.42 -5.12
C GLU A 266 6.08 -1.55 -6.37
N GLY A 267 6.44 -0.27 -6.24
CA GLY A 267 6.15 0.75 -7.24
C GLY A 267 6.16 2.15 -6.63
N MET A 268 5.28 3.03 -7.13
CA MET A 268 5.07 4.34 -6.53
C MET A 268 4.15 4.24 -5.31
N GLY A 269 4.39 5.04 -4.27
CA GLY A 269 3.48 5.11 -3.12
C GLY A 269 2.09 5.64 -3.49
N LEU A 270 2.05 6.58 -4.44
CA LEU A 270 0.83 7.09 -5.06
C LEU A 270 1.07 7.31 -6.55
N LEU A 271 0.11 6.91 -7.37
CA LEU A 271 0.06 7.22 -8.79
C LEU A 271 -1.33 7.75 -9.14
N ALA A 272 -1.38 8.91 -9.79
CA ALA A 272 -2.59 9.47 -10.35
C ALA A 272 -2.45 9.69 -11.86
N GLN A 273 -3.48 9.36 -12.62
CA GLN A 273 -3.55 9.61 -14.05
C GLN A 273 -4.93 10.11 -14.46
N MET A 274 -4.98 10.97 -15.49
CA MET A 274 -6.24 11.46 -16.08
C MET A 274 -7.26 11.97 -15.04
N SER A 275 -6.80 12.62 -13.97
CA SER A 275 -7.64 12.99 -12.81
C SER A 275 -7.47 14.46 -12.47
N GLU A 276 -8.49 15.05 -11.83
CA GLU A 276 -8.57 16.47 -11.48
C GLU A 276 -8.80 16.67 -9.97
N ASN A 277 -8.19 17.72 -9.40
CA ASN A 277 -8.35 18.14 -8.00
C ASN A 277 -8.01 17.05 -6.97
N ILE A 278 -6.72 16.71 -6.89
CA ILE A 278 -6.19 15.77 -5.89
C ILE A 278 -5.58 16.54 -4.74
N THR A 279 -6.05 16.29 -3.51
CA THR A 279 -5.52 16.89 -2.28
C THR A 279 -4.80 15.84 -1.46
N LEU A 280 -3.55 16.11 -1.11
CA LEU A 280 -2.75 15.33 -0.17
C LEU A 280 -2.56 16.16 1.10
N ASP A 281 -3.30 15.83 2.16
CA ASP A 281 -3.16 16.48 3.47
C ASP A 281 -2.54 15.48 4.45
N ARG A 282 -1.33 15.72 4.95
CA ARG A 282 -0.59 14.76 5.79
C ARG A 282 -0.45 13.37 5.16
N PHE A 283 -0.34 13.29 3.83
CA PHE A 283 0.09 12.07 3.14
C PHE A 283 1.60 11.87 3.33
N SER A 284 2.06 10.66 3.66
CA SER A 284 3.49 10.41 3.92
C SER A 284 3.94 9.07 3.36
N VAL A 285 5.08 9.08 2.65
CA VAL A 285 5.85 7.86 2.34
C VAL A 285 7.01 7.82 3.34
N CYS A 286 6.96 6.88 4.28
CA CYS A 286 7.84 6.89 5.46
C CYS A 286 8.06 5.47 5.99
N LEU A 287 9.19 5.22 6.64
CA LEU A 287 9.44 3.92 7.26
C LEU A 287 8.45 3.65 8.39
N LYS A 288 8.10 2.38 8.60
CA LYS A 288 7.26 1.99 9.74
C LYS A 288 7.98 2.30 11.05
N GLY A 289 7.27 2.93 11.98
CA GLY A 289 7.80 3.36 13.29
C GLY A 289 8.42 4.76 13.32
N GLU A 290 8.42 5.48 12.19
CA GLU A 290 8.77 6.92 12.11
C GLU A 290 7.54 7.83 12.03
#